data_AF-A0A927CA63-F1
#
_entry.id   AF-A0A927CA63-F1
#
_cell.length_a   1.000
_cell.length_b   1.000
_cell.length_c   1.000
_cell.angle_alpha   90.00
_cell.angle_beta   90.00
_cell.angle_gamma   90.00
#
_symmetry.space_group_name_H-M   'P 1'
#
loop_
_entity.id
_entity.type
_entity.pdbx_description
1 polymer ?
#
loop_
_entity_poly.entity_id
_entity_poly.type
_entity_poly.pdbx_seq_one_letter_code
_entity_poly.pdbx_strand_id
1 'polypeptide(L)'
;MNEPKPEWYEQMRNDPFDRRTFTLQNINRIEKMAADGRAGSKRNGRPKPVLWLAAGVVIVLLLLIPDMRATVGLKPWSGEAGTETNPPAERERYRLKGDVEVTQSPGAYEHGAPVFVADADLSYEVTEIRGNFAKIASGGASGWIPEWYLNREPETGALLSVKPYEMLVLNPVVFRLYPDEAKPSGFELPAGKVVQVTREYRNWANIRLFTYDTPYTGEKWVPKSALAAFDPASAREGTLREGAGVYTEKGGAKERPPSPGPIWIEREAGSRYVIIAPGGYTGYIEKADFVPNPFRDTGSEGRAESGNTEEEETALKEDLSHRAVGTHTEGRIVVKPSGQAKVAALGAPSCYGQETDLNWRGAYEAVWEPKSGGAASPIFSFPTEFEIIQKNDSPVQMKSFALSGTDLFAYVPRHTDCHALETYLFGVSDGKAFPVPFEMDPERSWTNIGQLPNRQFQVTSGEMIVTGGYGAGQDYIDVYHFRYDSKKKAMVLQRTEQLKPNEING
;
A
#
# COMPACT_ATOMS: atom_id res chain seq x y z
N MET A 1 -38.43 -30.16 31.84
CA MET A 1 -38.90 -29.51 30.60
C MET A 1 -38.37 -30.33 29.44
N ASN A 2 -39.24 -31.12 28.80
CA ASN A 2 -38.90 -31.98 27.66
C ASN A 2 -39.48 -31.34 26.41
N GLU A 3 -38.90 -30.23 25.98
CA GLU A 3 -39.20 -29.70 24.65
C GLU A 3 -38.23 -30.31 23.64
N PRO A 4 -38.72 -30.76 22.48
CA PRO A 4 -37.88 -31.28 21.42
C PRO A 4 -36.94 -30.17 20.94
N LYS A 5 -35.65 -30.50 20.80
CA LYS A 5 -34.65 -29.54 20.35
C LYS A 5 -35.03 -29.03 18.95
N PRO A 6 -34.85 -27.74 18.68
CA PRO A 6 -35.10 -27.17 17.36
C PRO A 6 -34.26 -27.84 16.29
N GLU A 7 -34.83 -27.96 15.09
CA GLU A 7 -34.25 -28.64 13.92
C GLU A 7 -32.85 -28.12 13.52
N TRP A 8 -32.57 -26.83 13.77
CA TRP A 8 -31.27 -26.22 13.50
C TRP A 8 -30.13 -26.84 14.33
N TYR A 9 -30.45 -27.44 15.48
CA TYR A 9 -29.46 -28.06 16.36
C TYR A 9 -28.90 -29.37 15.80
N GLU A 10 -29.72 -30.15 15.08
CA GLU A 10 -29.24 -31.33 14.36
C GLU A 10 -28.47 -30.94 13.10
N GLN A 11 -28.86 -29.83 12.47
CA GLN A 11 -28.19 -29.29 11.29
C GLN A 11 -26.75 -28.82 11.59
N MET A 12 -26.50 -28.24 12.78
CA MET A 12 -25.15 -27.88 13.23
C MET A 12 -24.29 -29.09 13.62
N ARG A 13 -24.90 -30.21 14.01
CA ARG A 13 -24.17 -31.39 14.50
C ARG A 13 -23.59 -32.24 13.36
N ASN A 14 -24.19 -32.18 12.18
CA ASN A 14 -23.89 -33.09 11.06
C ASN A 14 -23.10 -32.44 9.91
N ASP A 15 -22.74 -31.15 9.99
CA ASP A 15 -22.04 -30.44 8.92
C ASP A 15 -20.65 -29.96 9.41
N PRO A 16 -19.53 -30.53 8.91
CA PRO A 16 -18.22 -29.96 9.17
C PRO A 16 -18.09 -28.68 8.33
N PHE A 17 -17.98 -27.53 8.99
CA PHE A 17 -17.94 -26.20 8.37
C PHE A 17 -16.81 -26.05 7.34
N ASP A 18 -17.07 -26.42 6.08
CA ASP A 18 -16.21 -26.15 4.92
C ASP A 18 -16.72 -24.97 4.06
N ARG A 19 -17.80 -24.30 4.47
CA ARG A 19 -18.35 -23.14 3.76
C ARG A 19 -18.61 -21.98 4.71
N ARG A 20 -17.94 -20.84 4.44
CA ARG A 20 -18.13 -19.58 5.16
C ARG A 20 -19.61 -19.22 5.19
N THR A 21 -20.22 -19.19 6.37
CA THR A 21 -21.65 -18.90 6.59
C THR A 21 -22.01 -17.42 6.38
N PHE A 22 -21.01 -16.56 6.16
CA PHE A 22 -21.18 -15.16 5.79
C PHE A 22 -20.43 -14.86 4.49
N THR A 23 -21.10 -15.03 3.35
CA THR A 23 -20.61 -14.54 2.06
C THR A 23 -21.05 -13.10 1.84
N LEU A 24 -20.33 -12.33 1.00
CA LEU A 24 -20.73 -10.97 0.62
C LEU A 24 -22.16 -10.93 0.04
N GLN A 25 -22.60 -12.01 -0.62
CA GLN A 25 -23.99 -12.15 -1.09
C GLN A 25 -25.01 -12.21 0.06
N ASN A 26 -24.68 -12.86 1.19
CA ASN A 26 -25.55 -12.90 2.36
C ASN A 26 -25.64 -11.51 3.01
N ILE A 27 -24.51 -10.78 3.07
CA ILE A 27 -24.45 -9.40 3.58
C ILE A 27 -25.28 -8.47 2.69
N ASN A 28 -25.08 -8.49 1.37
CA ASN A 28 -25.85 -7.68 0.42
C ASN A 28 -27.34 -8.02 0.43
N ARG A 29 -27.71 -9.29 0.67
CA ARG A 29 -29.10 -9.72 0.82
C ARG A 29 -29.73 -9.17 2.11
N ILE A 30 -28.99 -9.17 3.22
CA ILE A 30 -29.45 -8.58 4.49
C ILE A 30 -29.59 -7.07 4.36
N GLU A 31 -28.65 -6.38 3.72
CA GLU A 31 -28.73 -4.94 3.45
C GLU A 31 -29.90 -4.58 2.54
N LYS A 32 -30.14 -5.39 1.49
CA LYS A 32 -31.32 -5.22 0.62
C LYS A 32 -32.63 -5.43 1.38
N MET A 33 -32.73 -6.45 2.24
CA MET A 33 -33.91 -6.68 3.08
C MET A 33 -34.10 -5.55 4.12
N ALA A 34 -33.02 -4.96 4.64
CA ALA A 34 -33.06 -3.82 5.54
C ALA A 34 -33.45 -2.51 4.84
N ALA A 35 -33.04 -2.33 3.58
CA ALA A 35 -33.44 -1.20 2.74
C ALA A 35 -34.92 -1.31 2.32
N ASP A 36 -35.36 -2.49 1.91
CA ASP A 36 -36.74 -2.76 1.50
C ASP A 36 -37.70 -2.70 2.70
N GLY A 37 -37.25 -3.11 3.89
CA GLY A 37 -38.01 -3.01 5.14
C GLY A 37 -38.27 -1.56 5.62
N ARG A 38 -37.52 -0.58 5.13
CA ARG A 38 -37.71 0.86 5.45
C ARG A 38 -38.66 1.58 4.49
N ALA A 39 -39.02 0.98 3.35
CA ALA A 39 -39.88 1.61 2.34
C ALA A 39 -41.40 1.40 2.57
N GLY A 40 -41.79 0.57 3.54
CA GLY A 40 -43.18 0.13 3.71
C GLY A 40 -43.95 0.76 4.87
N SER A 41 -44.01 2.08 5.02
CA SER A 41 -45.04 2.74 5.85
C SER A 41 -45.13 4.24 5.60
N LYS A 42 -45.90 4.65 4.58
CA LYS A 42 -46.52 5.99 4.62
C LYS A 42 -47.99 5.95 4.17
N ARG A 43 -48.78 6.29 5.18
CA ARG A 43 -50.21 6.51 5.29
C ARG A 43 -50.70 7.60 4.31
N ASN A 44 -51.91 7.37 3.81
CA ASN A 44 -52.74 8.25 2.98
C ASN A 44 -52.75 9.73 3.41
N GLY A 45 -52.62 10.64 2.43
CA GLY A 45 -52.98 12.04 2.56
C GLY A 45 -52.94 12.78 1.22
N ARG A 46 -54.09 12.97 0.58
CA ARG A 46 -54.27 13.88 -0.59
C ARG A 46 -54.18 15.34 -0.13
N PRO A 47 -53.65 16.25 -0.97
CA PRO A 47 -54.53 17.34 -1.46
C PRO A 47 -54.31 17.74 -2.94
N LYS A 48 -55.14 18.71 -3.36
CA LYS A 48 -55.64 19.12 -4.69
C LYS A 48 -54.63 19.86 -5.62
N PRO A 49 -54.96 20.00 -6.94
CA PRO A 49 -54.10 20.68 -7.92
C PRO A 49 -54.33 22.20 -7.93
N VAL A 50 -53.26 22.96 -8.12
CA VAL A 50 -53.30 24.40 -8.43
C VAL A 50 -52.42 24.67 -9.65
N LEU A 51 -53.06 25.18 -10.70
CA LEU A 51 -52.50 25.83 -11.89
C LEU A 51 -51.50 26.92 -11.50
N TRP A 52 -50.37 27.03 -12.22
CA TRP A 52 -49.83 28.33 -12.63
C TRP A 52 -49.12 28.23 -14.00
N LEU A 53 -49.65 29.03 -14.93
CA LEU A 53 -49.03 29.50 -16.16
C LEU A 53 -47.93 30.51 -15.83
N ALA A 54 -46.79 30.46 -16.52
CA ALA A 54 -46.06 31.62 -17.07
C ALA A 54 -44.60 31.26 -17.43
N ALA A 55 -44.34 30.96 -18.71
CA ALA A 55 -42.99 31.02 -19.28
C ALA A 55 -43.11 31.42 -20.76
N GLY A 56 -43.19 32.72 -21.02
CA GLY A 56 -43.36 33.26 -22.36
C GLY A 56 -42.92 34.72 -22.45
N VAL A 57 -41.63 35.00 -22.25
CA VAL A 57 -41.02 36.33 -22.52
C VAL A 57 -39.60 36.27 -23.10
N VAL A 58 -38.95 35.11 -23.28
CA VAL A 58 -37.53 35.08 -23.73
C VAL A 58 -37.34 35.00 -25.26
N ILE A 59 -38.40 34.80 -26.05
CA ILE A 59 -38.27 34.53 -27.51
C ILE A 59 -38.35 35.81 -28.39
N VAL A 60 -38.67 36.98 -27.83
CA VAL A 60 -38.85 38.21 -28.65
C VAL A 60 -37.59 39.09 -28.75
N LEU A 61 -36.52 38.80 -27.99
CA LEU A 61 -35.30 39.63 -27.98
C LEU A 61 -34.15 39.13 -28.88
N LEU A 62 -34.34 38.04 -29.64
CA LEU A 62 -33.34 37.50 -30.58
C LEU A 62 -33.66 37.77 -32.07
N LEU A 63 -34.69 38.58 -32.38
CA LEU A 63 -35.13 38.87 -33.75
C LEU A 63 -34.80 40.30 -34.24
N LEU A 64 -33.80 40.97 -33.68
CA LEU A 64 -33.38 42.31 -34.12
C LEU A 64 -31.84 42.47 -34.18
N ILE A 65 -31.18 41.69 -35.03
CA ILE A 65 -29.83 42.04 -35.54
C ILE A 65 -29.91 42.04 -37.07
N PRO A 66 -29.81 43.21 -37.73
CA PRO A 66 -29.75 43.29 -39.18
C PRO A 66 -28.40 42.86 -39.73
N ASP A 67 -28.46 42.26 -40.92
CA ASP A 67 -27.38 41.89 -41.83
C ASP A 67 -26.18 42.86 -41.87
N MET A 68 -25.00 42.32 -41.56
CA MET A 68 -23.75 42.76 -42.17
C MET A 68 -23.05 41.55 -42.80
N ARG A 69 -23.36 41.29 -44.08
CA ARG A 69 -22.53 40.48 -44.97
C ARG A 69 -21.98 41.36 -46.07
N ALA A 70 -20.69 41.65 -46.00
CA ALA A 70 -19.91 42.07 -47.16
C ALA A 70 -18.52 41.40 -47.10
N THR A 71 -18.28 40.56 -48.11
CA THR A 71 -16.98 40.32 -48.77
C THR A 71 -15.79 39.88 -47.92
N VAL A 72 -15.67 38.56 -47.72
CA VAL A 72 -14.38 37.86 -47.88
C VAL A 72 -14.64 36.58 -48.66
N GLY A 73 -14.03 36.48 -49.84
CA GLY A 73 -14.10 35.31 -50.69
C GLY A 73 -13.36 34.15 -50.04
N LEU A 74 -14.11 33.13 -49.60
CA LEU A 74 -13.57 31.84 -49.27
C LEU A 74 -14.33 30.76 -50.05
N LYS A 75 -13.53 29.97 -50.76
CA LYS A 75 -13.86 28.82 -51.60
C LYS A 75 -14.68 27.81 -50.78
N PRO A 76 -15.80 27.27 -51.29
CA PRO A 76 -16.59 26.31 -50.52
C PRO A 76 -15.83 24.98 -50.40
N TRP A 77 -15.45 24.65 -49.16
CA TRP A 77 -15.01 23.32 -48.75
C TRP A 77 -16.26 22.49 -48.47
N SER A 78 -16.53 21.50 -49.32
CA SER A 78 -17.54 20.46 -49.07
C SER A 78 -16.95 19.44 -48.11
N GLY A 79 -17.08 19.69 -46.82
CA GLY A 79 -16.80 18.73 -45.75
C GLY A 79 -18.11 18.33 -45.11
N GLU A 80 -18.51 17.08 -45.33
CA GLU A 80 -19.63 16.45 -44.65
C GLU A 80 -19.45 16.56 -43.13
N ALA A 81 -20.37 17.24 -42.46
CA ALA A 81 -20.49 17.21 -41.01
C ALA A 81 -21.16 15.89 -40.60
N GLY A 82 -20.36 14.83 -40.59
CA GLY A 82 -20.70 13.55 -39.99
C GLY A 82 -19.75 13.27 -38.84
N THR A 83 -20.06 13.77 -37.64
CA THR A 83 -19.53 13.18 -36.40
C THR A 83 -20.72 12.74 -35.58
N GLU A 84 -21.24 11.59 -35.98
CA GLU A 84 -21.95 10.67 -35.12
C GLU A 84 -20.98 10.33 -33.98
N THR A 85 -21.20 10.90 -32.80
CA THR A 85 -20.47 10.50 -31.60
C THR A 85 -20.88 9.07 -31.30
N ASN A 86 -20.07 8.12 -31.72
CA ASN A 86 -20.19 6.74 -31.28
C ASN A 86 -20.31 6.75 -29.74
N PRO A 87 -21.30 6.04 -29.16
CA PRO A 87 -21.33 5.84 -27.71
C PRO A 87 -19.96 5.29 -27.27
N PRO A 88 -19.45 5.69 -26.09
CA PRO A 88 -18.17 5.20 -25.62
C PRO A 88 -18.21 3.67 -25.67
N ALA A 89 -17.28 3.08 -26.43
CA ALA A 89 -17.16 1.64 -26.56
C ALA A 89 -17.21 1.03 -25.15
N GLU A 90 -18.16 0.12 -24.94
CA GLU A 90 -18.36 -0.54 -23.66
C GLU A 90 -17.03 -1.18 -23.26
N ARG A 91 -16.40 -0.63 -22.21
CA ARG A 91 -15.07 -1.09 -21.79
C ARG A 91 -15.21 -2.49 -21.23
N GLU A 92 -14.45 -3.42 -21.81
CA GLU A 92 -14.50 -4.83 -21.44
C GLU A 92 -14.12 -5.01 -19.97
N ARG A 93 -14.91 -5.83 -19.26
CA ARG A 93 -14.67 -6.17 -17.86
C ARG A 93 -14.24 -7.62 -17.75
N TYR A 94 -13.20 -7.86 -16.97
CA TYR A 94 -12.57 -9.16 -16.82
C TYR A 94 -12.62 -9.61 -15.36
N ARG A 95 -12.93 -10.90 -15.14
CA ARG A 95 -12.59 -11.55 -13.86
C ARG A 95 -11.11 -11.88 -13.85
N LEU A 96 -10.57 -12.12 -12.66
CA LEU A 96 -9.18 -12.52 -12.50
C LEU A 96 -9.07 -14.02 -12.25
N LYS A 97 -7.91 -14.59 -12.59
CA LYS A 97 -7.60 -16.01 -12.33
C LYS A 97 -7.41 -16.30 -10.85
N GLY A 98 -7.02 -15.29 -10.08
CA GLY A 98 -6.76 -15.34 -8.65
C GLY A 98 -6.47 -13.93 -8.14
N ASP A 99 -6.40 -13.79 -6.82
CA ASP A 99 -6.07 -12.51 -6.19
C ASP A 99 -4.70 -12.04 -6.68
N VAL A 100 -4.51 -10.74 -6.86
CA VAL A 100 -3.24 -10.20 -7.37
C VAL A 100 -2.95 -8.81 -6.81
N GLU A 101 -1.70 -8.58 -6.44
CA GLU A 101 -1.21 -7.26 -6.06
C GLU A 101 -1.15 -6.32 -7.28
N VAL A 102 -1.81 -5.17 -7.18
CA VAL A 102 -1.83 -4.15 -8.23
C VAL A 102 -0.72 -3.14 -7.99
N THR A 103 0.14 -2.94 -9.00
CA THR A 103 1.35 -2.10 -8.93
C THR A 103 1.13 -0.72 -9.56
N GLN A 104 1.99 0.26 -9.27
CA GLN A 104 1.84 1.64 -9.78
C GLN A 104 2.25 1.74 -11.26
N SER A 105 3.26 0.98 -11.68
CA SER A 105 3.79 0.95 -13.04
C SER A 105 3.87 -0.49 -13.58
N PRO A 106 3.85 -0.68 -14.91
CA PRO A 106 3.97 -2.01 -15.51
C PRO A 106 5.42 -2.50 -15.37
N GLY A 107 5.67 -3.40 -14.43
CA GLY A 107 7.02 -3.85 -14.11
C GLY A 107 7.07 -5.18 -13.33
N ALA A 108 8.29 -5.70 -13.21
CA ALA A 108 8.55 -7.01 -12.59
C ALA A 108 8.44 -7.03 -11.07
N TYR A 109 8.73 -5.91 -10.44
CA TYR A 109 8.60 -5.71 -9.01
C TYR A 109 8.79 -4.22 -8.75
N GLU A 110 8.09 -3.69 -7.76
CA GLU A 110 8.26 -2.33 -7.30
C GLU A 110 8.67 -2.34 -5.84
N HIS A 111 9.46 -1.34 -5.47
CA HIS A 111 9.65 -0.98 -4.07
C HIS A 111 8.42 -0.20 -3.61
N GLY A 112 7.79 -0.64 -2.53
CA GLY A 112 6.61 0.02 -1.97
C GLY A 112 5.49 -0.96 -1.65
N ALA A 113 4.33 -0.44 -1.24
CA ALA A 113 3.12 -1.22 -1.06
C ALA A 113 2.32 -1.30 -2.37
N PRO A 114 1.51 -2.35 -2.60
CA PRO A 114 0.63 -2.39 -3.76
C PRO A 114 -0.40 -1.24 -3.68
N VAL A 115 -0.86 -0.75 -4.83
CA VAL A 115 -1.93 0.25 -4.93
C VAL A 115 -3.20 -0.28 -4.26
N PHE A 116 -3.54 -1.54 -4.57
CA PHE A 116 -4.56 -2.35 -3.90
C PHE A 116 -4.33 -3.83 -4.23
N VAL A 117 -5.05 -4.73 -3.55
CA VAL A 117 -5.13 -6.15 -3.93
C VAL A 117 -6.43 -6.36 -4.69
N ALA A 118 -6.34 -6.85 -5.93
CA ALA A 118 -7.50 -7.16 -6.74
C ALA A 118 -7.99 -8.58 -6.42
N ASP A 119 -9.19 -8.68 -5.85
CA ASP A 119 -9.93 -9.90 -5.52
C ASP A 119 -10.43 -10.63 -6.79
N ALA A 120 -10.20 -11.94 -6.87
CA ALA A 120 -10.57 -12.80 -8.00
C ALA A 120 -12.09 -12.91 -8.26
N ASP A 121 -12.91 -12.74 -7.24
CA ASP A 121 -14.37 -12.85 -7.31
C ASP A 121 -15.02 -11.60 -7.94
N LEU A 122 -14.25 -10.52 -8.10
CA LEU A 122 -14.69 -9.26 -8.71
C LEU A 122 -14.36 -9.18 -10.21
N SER A 123 -15.03 -8.24 -10.89
CA SER A 123 -14.77 -7.93 -12.30
C SER A 123 -14.23 -6.52 -12.44
N TYR A 124 -13.11 -6.38 -13.14
CA TYR A 124 -12.36 -5.15 -13.28
C TYR A 124 -12.46 -4.61 -14.69
N GLU A 125 -12.52 -3.30 -14.81
CA GLU A 125 -12.39 -2.61 -16.09
C GLU A 125 -10.90 -2.56 -16.47
N VAL A 126 -10.59 -3.03 -17.68
CA VAL A 126 -9.24 -2.87 -18.25
C VAL A 126 -9.20 -1.56 -19.03
N THR A 127 -8.36 -0.64 -18.58
CA THR A 127 -8.27 0.73 -19.12
C THR A 127 -7.12 0.90 -20.12
N GLU A 128 -6.09 0.08 -20.03
CA GLU A 128 -4.90 0.12 -20.89
C GLU A 128 -4.24 -1.27 -20.91
N ILE A 129 -3.63 -1.64 -22.04
CA ILE A 129 -2.75 -2.80 -22.16
C ILE A 129 -1.41 -2.30 -22.69
N ARG A 130 -0.31 -2.68 -22.03
CA ARG A 130 1.05 -2.29 -22.41
C ARG A 130 1.99 -3.48 -22.24
N GLY A 131 2.48 -4.03 -23.35
CA GLY A 131 3.27 -5.26 -23.33
C GLY A 131 2.46 -6.40 -22.72
N ASN A 132 3.01 -7.07 -21.70
CA ASN A 132 2.35 -8.17 -20.99
C ASN A 132 1.60 -7.71 -19.72
N PHE A 133 1.24 -6.42 -19.63
CA PHE A 133 0.57 -5.84 -18.48
C PHE A 133 -0.76 -5.20 -18.86
N ALA A 134 -1.73 -5.32 -17.98
CA ALA A 134 -3.04 -4.69 -18.08
C ALA A 134 -3.23 -3.71 -16.91
N LYS A 135 -3.69 -2.50 -17.21
CA LYS A 135 -4.07 -1.51 -16.21
C LYS A 135 -5.53 -1.69 -15.83
N ILE A 136 -5.78 -2.10 -14.60
CA ILE A 136 -7.12 -2.32 -14.06
C ILE A 136 -7.55 -1.19 -13.12
N ALA A 137 -8.85 -0.91 -13.07
CA ALA A 137 -9.44 0.09 -12.17
C ALA A 137 -10.50 -0.51 -11.23
N SER A 138 -10.50 -0.07 -9.98
CA SER A 138 -11.52 -0.42 -8.97
C SER A 138 -11.60 0.68 -7.90
N GLY A 139 -12.81 1.06 -7.50
CA GLY A 139 -13.02 1.97 -6.37
C GLY A 139 -12.33 3.34 -6.47
N GLY A 140 -12.10 3.85 -7.69
CA GLY A 140 -11.39 5.11 -7.93
C GLY A 140 -9.85 4.99 -7.93
N ALA A 141 -9.31 3.80 -7.63
CA ALA A 141 -7.90 3.48 -7.82
C ALA A 141 -7.67 2.76 -9.16
N SER A 142 -6.46 2.87 -9.70
CA SER A 142 -6.03 2.10 -10.87
C SER A 142 -4.55 1.78 -10.78
N GLY A 143 -4.15 0.65 -11.37
CA GLY A 143 -2.75 0.24 -11.45
C GLY A 143 -2.59 -0.99 -12.33
N TRP A 144 -1.40 -1.55 -12.35
CA TRP A 144 -0.98 -2.57 -13.31
C TRP A 144 -0.90 -3.96 -12.70
N ILE A 145 -1.37 -4.94 -13.47
CA ILE A 145 -1.22 -6.37 -13.20
C ILE A 145 -0.64 -7.04 -14.45
N PRO A 146 0.04 -8.20 -14.33
CA PRO A 146 0.34 -9.00 -15.50
C PRO A 146 -0.95 -9.40 -16.22
N GLU A 147 -1.00 -9.22 -17.54
CA GLU A 147 -2.17 -9.53 -18.38
C GLU A 147 -2.61 -10.99 -18.22
N TRP A 148 -1.66 -11.89 -17.89
CA TRP A 148 -1.91 -13.29 -17.60
C TRP A 148 -2.99 -13.52 -16.53
N TYR A 149 -3.15 -12.60 -15.57
CA TYR A 149 -4.18 -12.71 -14.53
C TYR A 149 -5.60 -12.44 -15.06
N LEU A 150 -5.76 -11.84 -16.24
CA LEU A 150 -7.08 -11.65 -16.84
C LEU A 150 -7.65 -13.00 -17.29
N ASN A 151 -8.83 -13.32 -16.79
CA ASN A 151 -9.55 -14.53 -17.15
C ASN A 151 -10.37 -14.28 -18.43
N ARG A 152 -9.74 -14.44 -19.60
CA ARG A 152 -10.36 -14.20 -20.91
C ARG A 152 -11.20 -15.37 -21.41
N GLU A 153 -10.84 -16.57 -21.01
CA GLU A 153 -11.51 -17.82 -21.35
C GLU A 153 -11.69 -18.62 -20.06
N PRO A 154 -12.79 -19.36 -19.86
CA PRO A 154 -12.94 -20.25 -18.71
C PRO A 154 -11.84 -21.32 -18.71
N GLU A 155 -10.73 -21.05 -18.01
CA GLU A 155 -9.55 -21.92 -18.00
C GLU A 155 -9.78 -23.23 -17.23
N THR A 156 -9.06 -24.26 -17.64
CA THR A 156 -9.06 -25.62 -17.11
C THR A 156 -8.15 -25.84 -15.88
N GLY A 157 -7.73 -24.77 -15.21
CA GLY A 157 -6.93 -24.85 -13.98
C GLY A 157 -7.20 -23.68 -13.05
N ALA A 158 -7.65 -23.96 -11.83
CA ALA A 158 -7.83 -22.94 -10.81
C ALA A 158 -6.48 -22.56 -10.20
N LEU A 159 -6.25 -21.26 -10.02
CA LEU A 159 -5.23 -20.77 -9.10
C LEU A 159 -5.73 -21.02 -7.69
N LEU A 160 -4.99 -21.84 -6.94
CA LEU A 160 -5.39 -22.31 -5.62
C LEU A 160 -4.67 -21.50 -4.55
N SER A 161 -5.42 -20.73 -3.77
CA SER A 161 -4.91 -20.17 -2.52
C SER A 161 -4.76 -21.29 -1.49
N VAL A 162 -3.58 -21.41 -0.90
CA VAL A 162 -3.27 -22.46 0.09
C VAL A 162 -2.98 -21.82 1.44
N LYS A 163 -3.14 -22.59 2.53
CA LYS A 163 -2.58 -22.16 3.83
C LYS A 163 -1.07 -22.04 3.66
N PRO A 164 -0.44 -20.91 4.00
CA PRO A 164 0.99 -20.73 3.78
C PRO A 164 1.82 -21.84 4.42
N TYR A 165 2.80 -22.36 3.68
CA TYR A 165 3.72 -23.40 4.15
C TYR A 165 5.13 -23.19 3.60
N GLU A 166 6.14 -23.62 4.35
CA GLU A 166 7.53 -23.36 4.00
C GLU A 166 8.13 -24.44 3.10
N MET A 167 8.96 -23.99 2.17
CA MET A 167 9.77 -24.84 1.30
C MET A 167 11.20 -24.30 1.21
N LEU A 168 12.10 -25.14 0.70
CA LEU A 168 13.46 -24.74 0.34
C LEU A 168 13.59 -24.64 -1.18
N VAL A 169 14.31 -23.63 -1.64
CA VAL A 169 14.84 -23.60 -3.01
C VAL A 169 15.91 -24.67 -3.13
N LEU A 170 15.65 -25.71 -3.94
CA LEU A 170 16.54 -26.86 -4.09
C LEU A 170 17.74 -26.54 -4.99
N ASN A 171 17.47 -25.88 -6.12
CA ASN A 171 18.46 -25.45 -7.11
C ASN A 171 18.26 -23.97 -7.40
N PRO A 172 19.32 -23.23 -7.79
CA PRO A 172 19.17 -21.84 -8.18
C PRO A 172 18.06 -21.66 -9.24
N VAL A 173 17.14 -20.73 -8.99
CA VAL A 173 15.97 -20.53 -9.84
C VAL A 173 15.63 -19.05 -9.96
N VAL A 174 15.45 -18.56 -11.18
CA VAL A 174 14.95 -17.21 -11.42
C VAL A 174 13.43 -17.25 -11.37
N PHE A 175 12.84 -16.48 -10.44
CA PHE A 175 11.38 -16.40 -10.35
C PHE A 175 10.77 -15.60 -11.52
N ARG A 176 9.49 -15.84 -11.76
CA ARG A 176 8.70 -15.22 -12.82
C ARG A 176 7.55 -14.42 -12.23
N LEU A 177 7.06 -13.43 -12.98
CA LEU A 177 5.89 -12.64 -12.60
C LEU A 177 4.59 -13.42 -12.62
N TYR A 178 4.51 -14.38 -13.53
CA TYR A 178 3.37 -15.25 -13.72
C TYR A 178 3.86 -16.59 -14.28
N PRO A 179 3.08 -17.66 -14.12
CA PRO A 179 3.37 -18.95 -14.73
C PRO A 179 3.64 -18.83 -16.23
N ASP A 180 4.68 -19.52 -16.71
CA ASP A 180 5.03 -19.61 -18.13
C ASP A 180 5.43 -18.28 -18.80
N GLU A 181 5.76 -17.23 -18.04
CA GLU A 181 6.34 -15.98 -18.56
C GLU A 181 7.55 -16.32 -19.45
N ALA A 182 7.58 -15.89 -20.73
CA ALA A 182 8.59 -16.38 -21.68
C ALA A 182 10.04 -16.16 -21.23
N LYS A 183 10.33 -14.99 -20.66
CA LYS A 183 11.63 -14.62 -20.11
C LYS A 183 11.45 -14.26 -18.64
N PRO A 184 12.10 -14.94 -17.68
CA PRO A 184 12.00 -14.60 -16.27
C PRO A 184 12.37 -13.13 -16.03
N SER A 185 11.50 -12.41 -15.33
CA SER A 185 11.74 -11.00 -14.99
C SER A 185 12.35 -10.80 -13.60
N GLY A 186 12.39 -11.85 -12.76
CA GLY A 186 12.94 -11.79 -11.41
C GLY A 186 14.47 -11.90 -11.33
N PHE A 187 14.98 -11.91 -10.10
CA PHE A 187 16.36 -12.28 -9.79
C PHE A 187 16.47 -13.77 -9.43
N GLU A 188 17.68 -14.31 -9.50
CA GLU A 188 17.96 -15.70 -9.13
C GLU A 188 17.85 -15.90 -7.61
N LEU A 189 17.07 -16.89 -7.20
CA LEU A 189 16.99 -17.37 -5.82
C LEU A 189 18.04 -18.46 -5.63
N PRO A 190 18.98 -18.30 -4.69
CA PRO A 190 20.00 -19.31 -4.43
C PRO A 190 19.42 -20.56 -3.75
N ALA A 191 20.08 -21.70 -3.93
CA ALA A 191 19.75 -22.94 -3.22
C ALA A 191 19.88 -22.77 -1.70
N GLY A 192 18.99 -23.42 -0.94
CA GLY A 192 18.89 -23.31 0.51
C GLY A 192 18.10 -22.09 0.99
N LYS A 193 17.61 -21.23 0.09
CA LYS A 193 16.70 -20.14 0.46
C LYS A 193 15.37 -20.68 0.96
N VAL A 194 14.88 -20.13 2.06
CA VAL A 194 13.57 -20.48 2.62
C VAL A 194 12.52 -19.60 1.97
N VAL A 195 11.46 -20.21 1.46
CA VAL A 195 10.34 -19.52 0.84
C VAL A 195 9.04 -19.99 1.48
N GLN A 196 8.02 -19.14 1.49
CA GLN A 196 6.69 -19.52 1.94
C GLN A 196 5.75 -19.59 0.73
N VAL A 197 5.23 -20.76 0.42
CA VAL A 197 4.26 -20.95 -0.66
C VAL A 197 2.90 -20.46 -0.20
N THR A 198 2.28 -19.55 -0.95
CA THR A 198 0.98 -18.95 -0.62
C THR A 198 -0.11 -19.33 -1.62
N ARG A 199 0.27 -19.65 -2.86
CA ARG A 199 -0.65 -20.10 -3.91
C ARG A 199 0.00 -21.13 -4.83
N GLU A 200 -0.84 -21.89 -5.52
CA GLU A 200 -0.39 -22.90 -6.48
C GLU A 200 -1.18 -22.83 -7.78
N TYR A 201 -0.50 -23.09 -8.90
CA TYR A 201 -1.13 -23.20 -10.21
C TYR A 201 -0.40 -24.28 -11.02
N ARG A 202 -1.06 -25.41 -11.27
CA ARG A 202 -0.45 -26.56 -11.97
C ARG A 202 0.90 -26.95 -11.32
N ASN A 203 1.99 -26.91 -12.07
CA ASN A 203 3.36 -27.18 -11.66
C ASN A 203 4.12 -25.94 -11.11
N TRP A 204 3.42 -24.84 -10.85
CA TRP A 204 3.99 -23.59 -10.32
C TRP A 204 3.53 -23.32 -8.89
N ALA A 205 4.41 -22.72 -8.11
CA ALA A 205 4.14 -22.21 -6.77
C ALA A 205 4.39 -20.70 -6.74
N ASN A 206 3.44 -19.95 -6.20
CA ASN A 206 3.63 -18.55 -5.85
C ASN A 206 4.27 -18.50 -4.45
N ILE A 207 5.35 -17.74 -4.32
CA ILE A 207 6.17 -17.71 -3.14
C ILE A 207 6.28 -16.29 -2.56
N ARG A 208 6.20 -16.22 -1.23
CA ARG A 208 6.68 -15.09 -0.45
C ARG A 208 8.14 -15.35 -0.08
N LEU A 209 8.97 -14.32 -0.20
CA LEU A 209 10.38 -14.36 0.16
C LEU A 209 10.69 -13.31 1.21
N PHE A 210 11.68 -13.61 2.04
CA PHE A 210 12.25 -12.65 2.97
C PHE A 210 13.32 -11.83 2.23
N THR A 211 13.29 -10.50 2.41
CA THR A 211 14.19 -9.52 1.77
C THR A 211 14.96 -8.75 2.83
N TYR A 212 16.25 -8.52 2.61
CA TYR A 212 17.14 -7.88 3.58
C TYR A 212 17.18 -6.35 3.45
N ASP A 213 16.56 -5.82 2.40
CA ASP A 213 16.54 -4.42 2.02
C ASP A 213 15.12 -3.83 2.13
N THR A 214 14.25 -4.13 1.18
CA THR A 214 12.92 -3.53 1.03
C THR A 214 11.95 -4.60 0.54
N PRO A 215 10.70 -4.63 1.05
CA PRO A 215 9.69 -5.54 0.55
C PRO A 215 9.54 -5.37 -0.96
N TYR A 216 9.74 -6.44 -1.72
CA TYR A 216 9.40 -6.47 -3.14
C TYR A 216 7.91 -6.76 -3.29
N THR A 217 7.16 -5.82 -3.84
CA THR A 217 5.79 -6.10 -4.29
C THR A 217 5.78 -6.86 -5.60
N GLY A 218 4.64 -7.47 -5.88
CA GLY A 218 4.44 -8.26 -7.08
C GLY A 218 4.63 -9.75 -6.82
N GLU A 219 3.99 -10.51 -7.70
CA GLU A 219 3.86 -11.95 -7.62
C GLU A 219 5.16 -12.63 -8.04
N LYS A 220 5.50 -13.74 -7.37
CA LYS A 220 6.77 -14.44 -7.58
C LYS A 220 6.50 -15.92 -7.74
N TRP A 221 6.59 -16.39 -8.96
CA TRP A 221 6.28 -17.76 -9.33
C TRP A 221 7.55 -18.54 -9.65
N VAL A 222 7.65 -19.74 -9.07
CA VAL A 222 8.72 -20.69 -9.36
C VAL A 222 8.13 -22.06 -9.70
N PRO A 223 8.80 -22.88 -10.54
CA PRO A 223 8.40 -24.25 -10.75
C PRO A 223 8.48 -25.03 -9.43
N LYS A 224 7.45 -25.84 -9.12
CA LYS A 224 7.44 -26.72 -7.93
C LYS A 224 8.61 -27.69 -7.92
N SER A 225 9.12 -28.08 -9.08
CA SER A 225 10.32 -28.93 -9.21
C SER A 225 11.62 -28.25 -8.77
N ALA A 226 11.63 -26.93 -8.61
CA ALA A 226 12.75 -26.18 -8.04
C ALA A 226 12.67 -26.10 -6.50
N LEU A 227 11.59 -26.62 -5.90
CA LEU A 227 11.35 -26.59 -4.46
C LEU A 227 11.47 -27.98 -3.85
N ALA A 228 11.90 -28.03 -2.60
CA ALA A 228 11.90 -29.22 -1.75
C ALA A 228 11.17 -28.93 -0.44
N ALA A 229 10.70 -29.99 0.23
CA ALA A 229 10.15 -29.86 1.58
C ALA A 229 11.15 -29.15 2.49
N PHE A 230 10.66 -28.30 3.39
CA PHE A 230 11.53 -27.58 4.31
C PHE A 230 12.33 -28.55 5.19
N ASP A 231 13.65 -28.40 5.18
CA ASP A 231 14.60 -29.14 6.01
C ASP A 231 15.52 -28.14 6.74
N PRO A 232 15.40 -28.01 8.07
CA PRO A 232 16.25 -27.12 8.87
C PRO A 232 17.75 -27.29 8.63
N ALA A 233 18.22 -28.51 8.36
CA ALA A 233 19.64 -28.79 8.16
C ALA A 233 20.17 -28.30 6.81
N SER A 234 19.29 -28.15 5.82
CA SER A 234 19.61 -27.69 4.46
C SER A 234 19.36 -26.18 4.27
N ALA A 235 18.72 -25.53 5.24
CA ALA A 235 18.41 -24.11 5.18
C ALA A 235 19.69 -23.25 5.26
N ARG A 236 19.83 -22.32 4.31
CA ARG A 236 20.85 -21.27 4.30
C ARG A 236 20.29 -19.93 4.80
N GLU A 237 18.98 -19.83 4.94
CA GLU A 237 18.29 -18.63 5.40
C GLU A 237 17.55 -18.90 6.72
N GLY A 238 17.64 -17.96 7.65
CA GLY A 238 17.06 -18.08 8.98
C GLY A 238 17.19 -16.78 9.75
N THR A 239 17.24 -16.87 11.07
CA THR A 239 17.38 -15.75 11.99
C THR A 239 18.50 -15.98 12.98
N LEU A 240 19.02 -14.90 13.53
CA LEU A 240 19.99 -14.94 14.62
C LEU A 240 19.25 -15.07 15.95
N ARG A 241 19.64 -16.06 16.77
CA ARG A 241 19.13 -16.22 18.14
C ARG A 241 19.41 -14.97 18.96
N GLU A 242 18.47 -14.59 19.83
CA GLU A 242 18.66 -13.47 20.75
C GLU A 242 19.89 -13.69 21.65
N GLY A 243 20.71 -12.64 21.80
CA GLY A 243 21.96 -12.69 22.57
C GLY A 243 23.13 -13.41 21.89
N ALA A 244 22.95 -13.90 20.66
CA ALA A 244 24.02 -14.57 19.93
C ALA A 244 25.24 -13.65 19.71
N GLY A 245 26.42 -14.21 19.93
CA GLY A 245 27.68 -13.53 19.65
C GLY A 245 27.97 -13.51 18.15
N VAL A 246 28.36 -12.36 17.61
CA VAL A 246 28.92 -12.27 16.26
C VAL A 246 30.41 -11.97 16.35
N TYR A 247 31.21 -12.73 15.62
CA TYR A 247 32.65 -12.68 15.67
C TYR A 247 33.26 -12.19 14.36
N THR A 248 34.46 -11.65 14.46
CA THR A 248 35.37 -11.41 13.35
C THR A 248 36.03 -12.71 12.89
N GLU A 249 36.70 -12.70 11.73
CA GLU A 249 37.44 -13.85 11.21
C GLU A 249 38.53 -14.35 12.18
N LYS A 250 39.14 -13.44 12.95
CA LYS A 250 40.14 -13.79 13.98
C LYS A 250 39.52 -14.27 15.30
N GLY A 251 38.19 -14.37 15.37
CA GLY A 251 37.44 -14.85 16.53
C GLY A 251 37.17 -13.80 17.61
N GLY A 252 37.60 -12.55 17.46
CA GLY A 252 37.22 -11.46 18.36
C GLY A 252 35.75 -11.09 18.17
N ALA A 253 35.02 -10.86 19.26
CA ALA A 253 33.62 -10.42 19.20
C ALA A 253 33.50 -9.06 18.49
N LYS A 254 32.44 -8.88 17.70
CA LYS A 254 32.09 -7.58 17.12
C LYS A 254 31.31 -6.76 18.14
N GLU A 255 31.64 -5.48 18.26
CA GLU A 255 31.06 -4.56 19.25
C GLU A 255 29.55 -4.29 19.06
N ARG A 256 29.05 -4.51 17.84
CA ARG A 256 27.64 -4.29 17.47
C ARG A 256 27.15 -5.45 16.61
N PRO A 257 26.68 -6.56 17.22
CA PRO A 257 25.98 -7.58 16.46
C PRO A 257 24.72 -6.95 15.82
N PRO A 258 24.25 -7.48 14.68
CA PRO A 258 22.98 -7.04 14.13
C PRO A 258 21.89 -7.40 15.14
N SER A 259 20.84 -6.59 15.22
CA SER A 259 19.65 -6.96 15.99
C SER A 259 19.16 -8.35 15.58
N PRO A 260 18.52 -9.11 16.49
CA PRO A 260 17.88 -10.38 16.15
C PRO A 260 17.04 -10.18 14.89
N GLY A 261 17.36 -10.95 13.87
CA GLY A 261 16.95 -10.62 12.54
C GLY A 261 17.36 -11.66 11.52
N PRO A 262 16.87 -11.50 10.29
CA PRO A 262 17.06 -12.43 9.21
C PRO A 262 18.53 -12.44 8.79
N ILE A 263 19.08 -13.63 8.57
CA ILE A 263 20.46 -13.83 8.16
C ILE A 263 20.56 -14.89 7.07
N TRP A 264 21.55 -14.72 6.20
CA TRP A 264 21.93 -15.66 5.17
C TRP A 264 23.29 -16.29 5.51
N ILE A 265 23.39 -17.61 5.45
CA ILE A 265 24.66 -18.35 5.57
C ILE A 265 25.36 -18.32 4.21
N GLU A 266 26.43 -17.53 4.10
CA GLU A 266 27.29 -17.48 2.92
C GLU A 266 28.10 -18.78 2.77
N ARG A 267 28.74 -19.23 3.86
CA ARG A 267 29.53 -20.46 3.88
C ARG A 267 29.71 -21.01 5.29
N GLU A 268 30.14 -22.26 5.38
CA GLU A 268 30.55 -22.88 6.65
C GLU A 268 32.04 -22.67 6.91
N ALA A 269 32.40 -22.44 8.17
CA ALA A 269 33.77 -22.26 8.63
C ALA A 269 33.98 -23.01 9.96
N GLY A 270 34.18 -24.32 9.88
CA GLY A 270 34.36 -25.17 11.06
C GLY A 270 33.11 -25.25 11.94
N SER A 271 33.23 -24.79 13.19
CA SER A 271 32.11 -24.72 14.15
C SER A 271 31.21 -23.50 13.96
N ARG A 272 31.51 -22.63 12.98
CA ARG A 272 30.82 -21.37 12.74
C ARG A 272 30.22 -21.29 11.34
N TYR A 273 29.25 -20.40 11.17
CA TYR A 273 28.78 -19.93 9.87
C TYR A 273 29.33 -18.54 9.57
N VAL A 274 29.70 -18.30 8.32
CA VAL A 274 29.88 -16.94 7.79
C VAL A 274 28.51 -16.48 7.31
N ILE A 275 28.06 -15.34 7.83
CA ILE A 275 26.72 -14.82 7.57
C ILE A 275 26.76 -13.47 6.85
N ILE A 276 25.66 -13.17 6.14
CA ILE A 276 25.29 -11.87 5.60
C ILE A 276 23.94 -11.49 6.22
N ALA A 277 23.79 -10.23 6.63
CA ALA A 277 22.58 -9.68 7.24
C ALA A 277 22.22 -8.32 6.60
N PRO A 278 21.06 -7.70 6.95
CA PRO A 278 20.64 -6.40 6.42
C PRO A 278 21.73 -5.33 6.51
N GLY A 279 21.75 -4.42 5.53
CA GLY A 279 22.77 -3.37 5.43
C GLY A 279 24.18 -3.86 5.04
N GLY A 280 24.28 -5.07 4.47
CA GLY A 280 25.56 -5.66 4.05
C GLY A 280 26.44 -6.12 5.22
N TYR A 281 25.85 -6.30 6.40
CA TYR A 281 26.59 -6.73 7.58
C TYR A 281 27.06 -8.18 7.40
N THR A 282 28.34 -8.43 7.64
CA THR A 282 28.93 -9.78 7.60
C THR A 282 29.54 -10.19 8.93
N GLY A 283 29.63 -11.48 9.22
CA GLY A 283 30.25 -11.94 10.46
C GLY A 283 30.28 -13.44 10.60
N TYR A 284 30.85 -13.91 11.70
CA TYR A 284 30.88 -15.32 12.07
C TYR A 284 29.94 -15.54 13.24
N ILE A 285 29.10 -16.58 13.18
CA ILE A 285 28.23 -16.99 14.31
C ILE A 285 28.48 -18.45 14.65
N GLU A 286 28.26 -18.85 15.91
CA GLU A 286 28.26 -20.27 16.24
C GLU A 286 27.07 -20.95 15.56
N LYS A 287 27.25 -22.20 15.10
CA LYS A 287 26.17 -22.92 14.39
C LYS A 287 24.89 -23.07 15.23
N ALA A 288 25.02 -23.11 16.56
CA ALA A 288 23.89 -23.21 17.49
C ALA A 288 23.04 -21.92 17.61
N ASP A 289 23.59 -20.79 17.16
CA ASP A 289 22.94 -19.48 17.19
C ASP A 289 22.11 -19.20 15.92
N PHE A 290 22.22 -20.06 14.91
CA PHE A 290 21.37 -20.01 13.72
C PHE A 290 20.03 -20.69 13.99
N VAL A 291 18.94 -19.96 13.81
CA VAL A 291 17.57 -20.48 13.87
C VAL A 291 17.07 -20.59 12.41
N PRO A 292 16.97 -21.79 11.84
CA PRO A 292 16.52 -21.95 10.46
C PRO A 292 15.04 -21.54 10.35
N ASN A 293 14.67 -20.96 9.20
CA ASN A 293 13.35 -20.41 8.87
C ASN A 293 13.11 -18.97 9.36
N PRO A 294 13.22 -17.96 8.47
CA PRO A 294 12.99 -16.55 8.82
C PRO A 294 11.51 -16.18 8.98
N PHE A 295 10.57 -17.09 8.66
CA PHE A 295 9.13 -16.86 8.80
C PHE A 295 8.59 -17.27 10.18
N ARG A 296 9.42 -17.91 11.01
CA ARG A 296 9.06 -18.25 12.39
C ARG A 296 9.41 -17.12 13.32
N ASP A 297 8.45 -16.78 14.18
CA ASP A 297 8.64 -15.75 15.18
C ASP A 297 9.57 -16.28 16.28
N THR A 298 10.81 -15.82 16.29
CA THR A 298 11.89 -16.32 17.17
C THR A 298 11.61 -16.14 18.66
N GLY A 299 10.58 -15.35 19.02
CA GLY A 299 10.15 -15.12 20.40
C GLY A 299 9.13 -16.13 20.94
N SER A 300 8.56 -17.01 20.11
CA SER A 300 7.40 -17.83 20.51
C SER A 300 7.71 -19.30 20.84
N GLU A 301 8.73 -19.91 20.21
CA GLU A 301 8.95 -21.37 20.30
C GLU A 301 9.71 -21.84 21.57
N GLY A 302 10.06 -20.93 22.50
CA GLY A 302 10.73 -21.27 23.77
C GLY A 302 9.84 -21.22 25.02
N ARG A 303 8.63 -20.67 24.91
CA ARG A 303 7.67 -20.64 26.01
C ARG A 303 6.86 -21.94 25.95
N ALA A 304 7.48 -23.03 26.42
CA ALA A 304 6.76 -24.25 26.73
C ALA A 304 5.48 -23.86 27.50
N GLU A 305 4.35 -24.45 27.12
CA GLU A 305 3.04 -24.35 27.76
C GLU A 305 3.07 -24.87 29.21
N SER A 306 3.92 -24.30 30.07
CA SER A 306 3.87 -24.46 31.50
C SER A 306 3.15 -23.24 32.07
N GLY A 307 1.84 -23.40 32.23
CA GLY A 307 0.99 -22.82 33.27
C GLY A 307 1.20 -21.36 33.64
N ASN A 308 0.19 -20.54 33.34
CA ASN A 308 -0.04 -19.21 33.90
C ASN A 308 1.10 -18.22 33.66
N THR A 309 1.33 -17.87 32.40
CA THR A 309 1.58 -16.44 32.17
C THR A 309 0.19 -15.84 31.96
N GLU A 310 -0.25 -15.03 32.93
CA GLU A 310 -1.08 -13.88 32.59
C GLU A 310 -0.27 -13.12 31.53
N GLU A 311 -0.40 -13.50 30.26
CA GLU A 311 -0.23 -12.55 29.17
C GLU A 311 -1.08 -11.39 29.64
N GLU A 312 -0.42 -10.31 30.08
CA GLU A 312 -1.04 -9.01 30.09
C GLU A 312 -1.57 -8.88 28.67
N GLU A 313 -2.85 -9.19 28.55
CA GLU A 313 -3.76 -8.71 27.55
C GLU A 313 -3.59 -7.19 27.64
N THR A 314 -2.51 -6.67 27.05
CA THR A 314 -2.34 -5.27 26.74
C THR A 314 -3.51 -5.02 25.82
N ALA A 315 -4.63 -4.63 26.43
CA ALA A 315 -5.93 -4.60 25.83
C ALA A 315 -5.76 -3.92 24.49
N LEU A 316 -6.03 -4.67 23.41
CA LEU A 316 -6.03 -4.15 22.05
C LEU A 316 -7.06 -3.02 22.03
N LYS A 317 -6.60 -1.81 22.33
CA LYS A 317 -7.45 -0.65 22.45
C LYS A 317 -7.66 -0.18 21.02
N GLU A 318 -8.90 -0.30 20.55
CA GLU A 318 -9.29 0.35 19.30
C GLU A 318 -8.96 1.84 19.41
N ASP A 319 -8.11 2.31 18.50
CA ASP A 319 -7.76 3.72 18.42
C ASP A 319 -8.80 4.44 17.54
N LEU A 320 -9.34 5.54 18.04
CA LEU A 320 -10.20 6.48 17.31
C LEU A 320 -9.66 7.92 17.39
N SER A 321 -8.44 8.09 17.90
CA SER A 321 -7.88 9.39 18.22
C SER A 321 -7.19 10.03 17.00
N HIS A 322 -7.10 11.36 17.01
CA HIS A 322 -6.37 12.08 15.96
C HIS A 322 -4.87 11.88 16.16
N ARG A 323 -4.14 11.54 15.10
CA ARG A 323 -2.69 11.29 15.13
C ARG A 323 -1.88 12.46 14.61
N ALA A 324 -2.47 13.31 13.78
CA ALA A 324 -1.87 14.58 13.39
C ALA A 324 -2.92 15.65 13.15
N VAL A 325 -2.52 16.92 13.33
CA VAL A 325 -3.38 18.09 13.10
C VAL A 325 -2.60 19.17 12.35
N GLY A 326 -3.16 19.66 11.24
CA GLY A 326 -2.74 20.89 10.56
C GLY A 326 -3.81 21.97 10.71
N THR A 327 -3.48 23.10 11.32
CA THR A 327 -4.46 24.16 11.62
C THR A 327 -4.40 25.27 10.56
N HIS A 328 -5.56 25.63 10.00
CA HIS A 328 -5.74 26.73 9.05
C HIS A 328 -6.79 27.72 9.59
N THR A 329 -6.85 28.93 9.04
CA THR A 329 -7.84 29.93 9.47
C THR A 329 -9.29 29.51 9.19
N GLU A 330 -9.50 28.72 8.13
CA GLU A 330 -10.81 28.23 7.67
C GLU A 330 -11.17 26.83 8.18
N GLY A 331 -10.29 26.14 8.91
CA GLY A 331 -10.54 24.77 9.36
C GLY A 331 -9.27 24.05 9.81
N ARG A 332 -9.32 22.72 9.88
CA ARG A 332 -8.14 21.91 10.19
C ARG A 332 -8.12 20.61 9.39
N ILE A 333 -6.92 20.14 9.10
CA ILE A 333 -6.65 18.80 8.58
C ILE A 333 -6.37 17.89 9.79
N VAL A 334 -7.03 16.74 9.86
CA VAL A 334 -6.79 15.73 10.89
C VAL A 334 -6.43 14.41 10.24
N VAL A 335 -5.44 13.70 10.78
CA VAL A 335 -5.18 12.29 10.44
C VAL A 335 -5.80 11.43 11.51
N LYS A 336 -6.68 10.51 11.15
CA LYS A 336 -7.40 9.64 12.09
C LYS A 336 -7.66 8.25 11.47
N PRO A 337 -7.91 7.23 12.30
CA PRO A 337 -8.30 5.91 11.82
C PRO A 337 -9.56 5.98 10.94
N SER A 338 -9.54 5.31 9.79
CA SER A 338 -10.72 5.09 8.93
C SER A 338 -11.41 3.73 9.23
N GLY A 339 -10.74 2.86 9.99
CA GLY A 339 -11.23 1.56 10.43
C GLY A 339 -10.58 1.15 11.75
N GLN A 340 -10.34 -0.15 11.94
CA GLN A 340 -9.62 -0.64 13.12
C GLN A 340 -8.15 -0.24 13.05
N ALA A 341 -7.68 0.43 14.08
CA ALA A 341 -6.28 0.70 14.32
C ALA A 341 -5.87 0.21 15.70
N LYS A 342 -4.64 -0.30 15.78
CA LYS A 342 -4.04 -0.85 17.00
C LYS A 342 -2.87 0.01 17.43
N VAL A 343 -2.71 0.14 18.73
CA VAL A 343 -1.59 0.82 19.38
C VAL A 343 -0.84 -0.17 20.25
N ALA A 344 0.49 -0.15 20.17
CA ALA A 344 1.37 -0.80 21.12
C ALA A 344 2.62 0.06 21.37
N ALA A 345 3.35 -0.23 22.45
CA ALA A 345 4.73 0.24 22.54
C ALA A 345 5.57 -0.40 21.40
N LEU A 346 6.62 0.28 20.95
CA LEU A 346 7.52 -0.23 19.91
C LEU A 346 8.22 -1.51 20.38
N GLY A 347 8.43 -1.64 21.70
CA GLY A 347 8.86 -2.88 22.35
C GLY A 347 10.36 -3.13 22.32
N ALA A 348 11.09 -2.46 21.43
CA ALA A 348 12.55 -2.44 21.44
C ALA A 348 13.07 -1.13 20.82
N PRO A 349 14.22 -0.59 21.27
CA PRO A 349 14.85 0.54 20.62
C PRO A 349 15.26 0.15 19.20
N SER A 350 14.95 1.00 18.22
CA SER A 350 15.30 0.79 16.82
C SER A 350 15.63 2.13 16.15
N CYS A 351 15.92 2.08 14.85
CA CYS A 351 16.03 3.30 14.06
C CYS A 351 14.72 4.11 13.97
N TYR A 352 13.57 3.49 14.23
CA TYR A 352 12.26 4.12 14.21
C TYR A 352 11.84 4.77 15.53
N GLY A 353 12.55 4.51 16.63
CA GLY A 353 12.23 5.09 17.94
C GLY A 353 12.83 4.36 19.13
N GLN A 354 12.52 4.86 20.33
CA GLN A 354 12.78 4.20 21.60
C GLN A 354 11.78 3.07 21.85
N GLU A 355 12.11 2.14 22.75
CA GLU A 355 11.20 1.03 23.11
C GLU A 355 9.84 1.50 23.65
N THR A 356 9.83 2.65 24.33
CA THR A 356 8.64 3.28 24.90
C THR A 356 7.88 4.13 23.90
N ASP A 357 8.45 4.37 22.72
CA ASP A 357 7.71 5.03 21.65
C ASP A 357 6.57 4.12 21.22
N LEU A 358 5.66 4.74 20.51
CA LEU A 358 4.32 4.30 20.36
C LEU A 358 4.16 3.94 18.87
N ASN A 359 3.85 2.65 18.57
CA ASN A 359 3.56 2.10 17.23
C ASN A 359 2.06 1.87 16.96
N TRP A 360 1.54 2.59 15.96
CA TRP A 360 0.15 2.64 15.55
C TRP A 360 0.08 1.96 14.19
N ARG A 361 -0.76 0.94 14.06
CA ARG A 361 -0.94 0.19 12.80
C ARG A 361 -2.41 0.03 12.46
N GLY A 362 -2.76 0.33 11.20
CA GLY A 362 -4.07 0.08 10.65
C GLY A 362 -4.43 1.03 9.51
N ALA A 363 -5.73 1.12 9.22
CA ALA A 363 -6.23 1.98 8.16
C ALA A 363 -6.44 3.41 8.68
N TYR A 364 -5.79 4.37 8.03
CA TYR A 364 -5.89 5.80 8.36
C TYR A 364 -6.37 6.62 7.16
N GLU A 365 -6.95 7.78 7.46
CA GLU A 365 -7.29 8.80 6.47
C GLU A 365 -6.91 10.20 6.97
N ALA A 366 -6.65 11.11 6.03
CA ALA A 366 -6.59 12.54 6.28
C ALA A 366 -7.97 13.16 5.96
N VAL A 367 -8.51 13.96 6.87
CA VAL A 367 -9.85 14.54 6.78
C VAL A 367 -9.79 16.06 6.98
N TRP A 368 -10.57 16.79 6.20
CA TRP A 368 -10.78 18.23 6.37
C TRP A 368 -11.97 18.47 7.30
N GLU A 369 -11.77 19.28 8.33
CA GLU A 369 -12.81 19.72 9.26
C GLU A 369 -12.96 21.25 9.14
N PRO A 370 -13.94 21.75 8.37
CA PRO A 370 -14.12 23.18 8.15
C PRO A 370 -14.60 23.88 9.42
N LYS A 371 -14.04 25.06 9.72
CA LYS A 371 -14.41 25.87 10.89
C LYS A 371 -15.84 26.42 10.81
N SER A 372 -16.37 26.58 9.59
CA SER A 372 -17.72 27.08 9.33
C SER A 372 -18.84 26.12 9.74
N GLY A 373 -18.52 24.94 10.27
CA GLY A 373 -19.52 23.94 10.71
C GLY A 373 -20.05 23.06 9.58
N GLY A 374 -19.37 23.02 8.43
CA GLY A 374 -19.64 22.06 7.36
C GLY A 374 -19.28 20.62 7.76
N ALA A 375 -19.79 19.64 7.00
CA ALA A 375 -19.42 18.24 7.20
C ALA A 375 -17.93 18.03 6.95
N ALA A 376 -17.31 17.18 7.79
CA ALA A 376 -15.94 16.74 7.56
C ALA A 376 -15.86 15.94 6.25
N SER A 377 -14.78 16.12 5.48
CA SER A 377 -14.61 15.45 4.18
C SER A 377 -13.25 14.75 4.08
N PRO A 378 -13.19 13.48 3.62
CA PRO A 378 -11.93 12.79 3.40
C PRO A 378 -11.12 13.49 2.31
N ILE A 379 -9.82 13.58 2.53
CA ILE A 379 -8.84 14.21 1.62
C ILE A 379 -7.95 13.12 0.99
N PHE A 380 -7.53 12.14 1.79
CA PHE A 380 -6.56 11.12 1.40
C PHE A 380 -6.71 9.87 2.26
N SER A 381 -6.56 8.70 1.65
CA SER A 381 -6.51 7.41 2.35
C SER A 381 -5.09 6.88 2.33
N PHE A 382 -4.56 6.51 3.51
CA PHE A 382 -3.27 5.86 3.64
C PHE A 382 -3.39 4.35 3.32
N PRO A 383 -2.28 3.63 3.13
CA PRO A 383 -2.29 2.16 3.02
C PRO A 383 -3.03 1.49 4.19
N THR A 384 -3.59 0.30 3.98
CA THR A 384 -4.43 -0.39 4.98
C THR A 384 -3.67 -0.82 6.25
N GLU A 385 -2.36 -1.00 6.14
CA GLU A 385 -1.46 -1.34 7.27
C GLU A 385 -0.47 -0.19 7.50
N PHE A 386 -0.97 1.05 7.47
CA PHE A 386 -0.14 2.23 7.64
C PHE A 386 0.43 2.28 9.06
N GLU A 387 1.71 2.62 9.16
CA GLU A 387 2.44 2.65 10.42
C GLU A 387 2.78 4.09 10.83
N ILE A 388 2.42 4.46 12.06
CA ILE A 388 2.73 5.76 12.65
C ILE A 388 3.55 5.51 13.92
N ILE A 389 4.72 6.15 14.05
CA ILE A 389 5.60 6.03 15.22
C ILE A 389 5.75 7.38 15.92
N GLN A 390 5.18 7.49 17.13
CA GLN A 390 5.12 8.73 17.91
C GLN A 390 5.77 8.55 19.28
N LYS A 391 6.21 9.65 19.91
CA LYS A 391 6.81 9.59 21.25
C LYS A 391 5.80 9.40 22.38
N ASN A 392 4.54 9.76 22.11
CA ASN A 392 3.43 9.67 23.06
C ASN A 392 2.10 9.73 22.28
N ASP A 393 0.99 9.66 23.00
CA ASP A 393 -0.37 9.60 22.44
C ASP A 393 -0.91 10.97 21.95
N SER A 394 -0.10 12.03 21.97
CA SER A 394 -0.53 13.36 21.51
C SER A 394 -0.48 13.48 19.99
N PRO A 395 -1.49 14.11 19.35
CA PRO A 395 -1.45 14.35 17.92
C PRO A 395 -0.24 15.20 17.51
N VAL A 396 0.47 14.79 16.47
CA VAL A 396 1.58 15.54 15.88
C VAL A 396 1.06 16.82 15.20
N GLN A 397 1.71 17.94 15.46
CA GLN A 397 1.41 19.18 14.75
C GLN A 397 2.11 19.16 13.38
N MET A 398 1.33 19.30 12.31
CA MET A 398 1.88 19.37 10.95
C MET A 398 2.66 20.68 10.77
N LYS A 399 3.80 20.61 10.08
CA LYS A 399 4.60 21.79 9.74
C LYS A 399 3.91 22.54 8.61
N SER A 400 3.47 23.77 8.86
CA SER A 400 2.83 24.61 7.83
C SER A 400 3.83 25.52 7.12
N PHE A 401 3.54 25.82 5.86
CA PHE A 401 4.28 26.79 5.03
C PHE A 401 3.37 27.24 3.87
N ALA A 402 3.72 28.32 3.17
CA ALA A 402 2.91 28.83 2.07
C ALA A 402 3.71 28.91 0.76
N LEU A 403 3.10 28.50 -0.35
CA LEU A 403 3.65 28.61 -1.69
C LEU A 403 2.57 29.06 -2.67
N SER A 404 2.86 30.07 -3.50
CA SER A 404 1.94 30.60 -4.52
C SER A 404 0.52 30.92 -4.00
N GLY A 405 0.43 31.39 -2.74
CA GLY A 405 -0.85 31.74 -2.09
C GLY A 405 -1.66 30.54 -1.56
N THR A 406 -1.13 29.32 -1.62
CA THR A 406 -1.70 28.13 -0.98
C THR A 406 -0.98 27.84 0.32
N ASP A 407 -1.74 27.59 1.39
CA ASP A 407 -1.21 27.09 2.65
C ASP A 407 -1.04 25.57 2.57
N LEU A 408 0.19 25.12 2.81
CA LEU A 408 0.61 23.73 2.73
C LEU A 408 0.95 23.21 4.13
N PHE A 409 0.69 21.92 4.36
CA PHE A 409 0.91 21.22 5.61
C PHE A 409 1.69 19.93 5.35
N ALA A 410 2.85 19.80 5.98
CA ALA A 410 3.65 18.58 5.93
C ALA A 410 3.35 17.66 7.11
N TYR A 411 3.06 16.40 6.80
CA TYR A 411 2.85 15.33 7.77
C TYR A 411 3.95 14.27 7.63
N VAL A 412 4.58 13.95 8.77
CA VAL A 412 5.60 12.91 8.88
C VAL A 412 5.10 11.89 9.91
N PRO A 413 4.68 10.67 9.49
CA PRO A 413 4.06 9.68 10.38
C PRO A 413 5.05 9.05 11.37
N ARG A 414 6.35 9.08 11.05
CA ARG A 414 7.42 8.59 11.91
C ARG A 414 8.30 9.76 12.31
N HIS A 415 8.55 9.93 13.60
CA HIS A 415 9.39 11.05 14.05
C HIS A 415 10.90 10.78 13.92
N THR A 416 11.30 9.53 13.68
CA THR A 416 12.68 9.12 13.38
C THR A 416 12.68 7.90 12.44
N ASP A 417 13.75 7.74 11.67
CA ASP A 417 14.03 6.65 10.74
C ASP A 417 15.56 6.61 10.52
N CYS A 418 16.14 5.51 10.04
CA CYS A 418 17.58 5.45 9.71
C CYS A 418 17.90 5.96 8.32
N HIS A 419 16.96 5.89 7.39
CA HIS A 419 17.20 6.17 5.98
C HIS A 419 16.41 7.38 5.51
N ALA A 420 15.11 7.43 5.78
CA ALA A 420 14.24 8.47 5.28
C ALA A 420 12.98 8.63 6.12
N LEU A 421 12.63 9.87 6.45
CA LEU A 421 11.33 10.22 7.00
C LEU A 421 10.33 10.40 5.86
N GLU A 422 9.38 9.47 5.77
CA GLU A 422 8.26 9.58 4.83
C GLU A 422 7.47 10.88 5.08
N THR A 423 7.18 11.65 4.05
CA THR A 423 6.57 12.98 4.18
C THR A 423 5.44 13.16 3.17
N TYR A 424 4.24 13.42 3.69
CA TYR A 424 3.03 13.71 2.93
C TYR A 424 2.74 15.21 2.96
N LEU A 425 2.17 15.76 1.88
CA LEU A 425 1.74 17.14 1.81
C LEU A 425 0.24 17.25 1.58
N PHE A 426 -0.36 18.23 2.26
CA PHE A 426 -1.75 18.63 2.04
C PHE A 426 -1.80 20.14 1.84
N GLY A 427 -2.65 20.59 0.91
CA GLY A 427 -2.85 22.01 0.64
C GLY A 427 -4.25 22.46 1.02
N VAL A 428 -4.38 23.73 1.39
CA VAL A 428 -5.66 24.40 1.62
C VAL A 428 -5.72 25.65 0.75
N SER A 429 -6.76 25.75 -0.08
CA SER A 429 -7.08 26.93 -0.90
C SER A 429 -8.59 27.04 -1.01
N ASP A 430 -9.11 28.27 -0.92
CA ASP A 430 -10.53 28.57 -1.09
C ASP A 430 -11.45 27.72 -0.18
N GLY A 431 -11.08 27.57 1.10
CA GLY A 431 -11.84 26.80 2.08
C GLY A 431 -11.81 25.28 1.89
N LYS A 432 -10.99 24.76 0.96
CA LYS A 432 -10.93 23.33 0.62
C LYS A 432 -9.53 22.78 0.81
N ALA A 433 -9.44 21.62 1.46
CA ALA A 433 -8.20 20.87 1.54
C ALA A 433 -8.08 19.82 0.42
N PHE A 434 -6.85 19.47 0.04
CA PHE A 434 -6.53 18.48 -0.99
C PHE A 434 -5.15 17.85 -0.74
N PRO A 435 -4.88 16.61 -1.19
CA PRO A 435 -3.53 16.07 -1.16
C PRO A 435 -2.66 16.77 -2.20
N VAL A 436 -1.36 16.89 -1.93
CA VAL A 436 -0.38 17.50 -2.83
C VAL A 436 0.69 16.47 -3.16
N PRO A 437 0.59 15.77 -4.31
CA PRO A 437 1.59 14.80 -4.73
C PRO A 437 2.86 15.49 -5.24
N PHE A 438 3.93 14.71 -5.40
CA PHE A 438 5.20 15.10 -6.00
C PHE A 438 5.27 14.57 -7.43
N GLU A 439 5.14 15.46 -8.42
CA GLU A 439 5.37 15.12 -9.83
C GLU A 439 6.87 15.11 -10.11
N MET A 440 7.43 13.92 -10.27
CA MET A 440 8.87 13.74 -10.52
C MET A 440 9.21 13.95 -11.99
N ASP A 441 8.31 13.50 -12.86
CA ASP A 441 8.34 13.64 -14.31
C ASP A 441 6.89 13.49 -14.84
N PRO A 442 6.62 13.67 -16.15
CA PRO A 442 5.25 13.62 -16.67
C PRO A 442 4.51 12.29 -16.47
N GLU A 443 5.22 11.18 -16.24
CA GLU A 443 4.62 9.85 -16.10
C GLU A 443 4.66 9.33 -14.65
N ARG A 444 5.48 9.93 -13.80
CA ARG A 444 5.72 9.50 -12.42
C ARG A 444 5.31 10.55 -11.40
N SER A 445 4.35 10.18 -10.57
CA SER A 445 3.86 10.98 -9.46
C SER A 445 3.95 10.18 -8.17
N TRP A 446 4.52 10.76 -7.13
CA TRP A 446 4.63 10.15 -5.80
C TRP A 446 3.64 10.81 -4.84
N THR A 447 2.99 10.02 -4.00
CA THR A 447 2.06 10.52 -2.97
C THR A 447 2.79 11.03 -1.72
N ASN A 448 4.05 10.64 -1.54
CA ASN A 448 4.93 11.07 -0.46
C ASN A 448 6.37 11.19 -0.97
N ILE A 449 7.25 11.76 -0.14
CA ILE A 449 8.68 11.79 -0.39
C ILE A 449 9.44 11.43 0.89
N GLY A 450 10.54 10.69 0.76
CA GLY A 450 11.47 10.46 1.86
C GLY A 450 12.42 11.65 2.04
N GLN A 451 12.49 12.24 3.23
CA GLN A 451 13.47 13.26 3.59
C GLN A 451 14.50 12.73 4.59
N LEU A 452 15.75 13.18 4.52
CA LEU A 452 16.78 12.74 5.44
C LEU A 452 16.43 13.11 6.90
N PRO A 453 16.49 12.18 7.87
CA PRO A 453 15.96 12.41 9.23
C PRO A 453 16.53 13.62 9.98
N ASN A 454 17.80 13.92 9.78
CA ASN A 454 18.50 15.04 10.42
C ASN A 454 18.51 16.32 9.58
N ARG A 455 17.82 16.35 8.42
CA ARG A 455 17.79 17.51 7.53
C ARG A 455 16.36 17.74 7.04
N GLN A 456 15.63 18.53 7.81
CA GLN A 456 14.28 18.94 7.42
C GLN A 456 14.28 19.67 6.08
N PHE A 457 13.22 19.47 5.30
CA PHE A 457 13.00 20.26 4.09
C PHE A 457 13.01 21.77 4.39
N GLN A 458 13.45 22.52 3.38
CA GLN A 458 13.52 23.98 3.41
C GLN A 458 12.53 24.57 2.41
N VAL A 459 12.05 25.77 2.69
CA VAL A 459 11.20 26.53 1.76
C VAL A 459 11.85 27.88 1.53
N THR A 460 12.33 28.14 0.31
CA THR A 460 13.05 29.37 -0.04
C THR A 460 12.85 29.69 -1.51
N SER A 461 12.78 30.98 -1.85
CA SER A 461 12.61 31.44 -3.24
C SER A 461 11.43 30.81 -3.99
N GLY A 462 10.34 30.49 -3.28
CA GLY A 462 9.16 29.84 -3.86
C GLY A 462 9.35 28.35 -4.17
N GLU A 463 10.43 27.73 -3.69
CA GLU A 463 10.72 26.31 -3.86
C GLU A 463 10.68 25.60 -2.52
N MET A 464 10.29 24.32 -2.53
CA MET A 464 10.55 23.38 -1.45
C MET A 464 11.76 22.53 -1.83
N ILE A 465 12.76 22.52 -0.96
CA ILE A 465 14.01 21.78 -1.16
C ILE A 465 14.01 20.62 -0.18
N VAL A 466 14.12 19.40 -0.71
CA VAL A 466 14.10 18.15 0.08
C VAL A 466 15.41 17.42 -0.17
N THR A 467 16.20 17.21 0.89
CA THR A 467 17.31 16.25 0.84
C THR A 467 16.72 14.86 1.03
N GLY A 468 16.86 14.01 0.01
CA GLY A 468 16.32 12.66 -0.01
C GLY A 468 16.90 11.76 1.08
N GLY A 469 16.28 10.59 1.25
CA GLY A 469 16.81 9.55 2.12
C GLY A 469 18.16 9.01 1.67
N TYR A 470 18.89 8.38 2.60
CA TYR A 470 20.20 7.80 2.33
C TYR A 470 20.31 6.36 2.86
N GLY A 471 20.61 5.43 1.95
CA GLY A 471 20.78 4.01 2.22
C GLY A 471 22.24 3.54 2.14
N ALA A 472 22.51 2.34 2.66
CA ALA A 472 23.83 1.72 2.55
C ALA A 472 24.18 1.47 1.08
N GLY A 473 25.40 1.82 0.68
CA GLY A 473 25.92 1.59 -0.68
C GLY A 473 25.59 2.68 -1.71
N GLN A 474 24.93 3.78 -1.30
CA GLN A 474 24.72 4.93 -2.19
C GLN A 474 25.96 5.85 -2.20
N ASP A 475 26.41 6.25 -3.38
CA ASP A 475 27.54 7.18 -3.53
C ASP A 475 27.12 8.65 -3.36
N TYR A 476 25.84 8.94 -3.60
CA TYR A 476 25.26 10.28 -3.61
C TYR A 476 23.86 10.28 -2.99
N ILE A 477 23.45 11.45 -2.52
CA ILE A 477 22.14 11.74 -1.95
C ILE A 477 21.49 12.80 -2.82
N ASP A 478 20.32 12.48 -3.36
CA ASP A 478 19.58 13.39 -4.21
C ASP A 478 18.97 14.53 -3.38
N VAL A 479 19.08 15.75 -3.88
CA VAL A 479 18.44 16.95 -3.35
C VAL A 479 17.44 17.45 -4.38
N TYR A 480 16.17 17.35 -4.04
CA TYR A 480 15.07 17.66 -4.93
C TYR A 480 14.60 19.10 -4.73
N HIS A 481 14.47 19.84 -5.84
CA HIS A 481 13.92 21.18 -5.86
C HIS A 481 12.54 21.16 -6.50
N PHE A 482 11.51 21.43 -5.70
CA PHE A 482 10.13 21.44 -6.16
C PHE A 482 9.56 22.85 -6.21
N ARG A 483 8.74 23.12 -7.22
CA ARG A 483 7.84 24.27 -7.26
C ARG A 483 6.40 23.82 -7.19
N TYR A 484 5.60 24.52 -6.41
CA TYR A 484 4.18 24.25 -6.33
C TYR A 484 3.46 24.82 -7.56
N ASP A 485 2.75 23.96 -8.29
CA ASP A 485 1.85 24.34 -9.37
C ASP A 485 0.41 24.35 -8.83
N SER A 486 -0.19 25.53 -8.71
CA SER A 486 -1.53 25.70 -8.13
C SER A 486 -2.66 25.15 -9.01
N LYS A 487 -2.45 25.02 -10.33
CA LYS A 487 -3.44 24.43 -11.23
C LYS A 487 -3.46 22.92 -11.09
N LYS A 488 -2.26 22.32 -10.99
CA LYS A 488 -2.10 20.87 -10.79
C LYS A 488 -2.31 20.44 -9.35
N LYS A 489 -2.18 21.37 -8.39
CA LYS A 489 -2.17 21.10 -6.95
C LYS A 489 -1.06 20.11 -6.56
N ALA A 490 0.11 20.23 -7.19
CA ALA A 490 1.22 19.31 -7.04
C ALA A 490 2.54 20.06 -6.85
N MET A 491 3.49 19.39 -6.19
CA MET A 491 4.89 19.79 -6.16
C MET A 491 5.59 19.24 -7.40
N VAL A 492 5.93 20.11 -8.35
CA VAL A 492 6.56 19.72 -9.62
C VAL A 492 8.06 19.84 -9.50
N LEU A 493 8.78 18.73 -9.73
CA LEU A 493 10.23 18.70 -9.71
C LEU A 493 10.78 19.65 -10.77
N GLN A 494 11.67 20.55 -10.35
CA GLN A 494 12.38 21.47 -11.24
C GLN A 494 13.76 20.94 -11.58
N ARG A 495 14.46 20.40 -10.59
CA ARG A 495 15.79 19.80 -10.73
C ARG A 495 16.12 18.89 -9.56
N THR A 496 17.09 18.02 -9.79
CA THR A 496 17.74 17.20 -8.76
C THR A 496 19.22 17.54 -8.75
N GLU A 497 19.74 17.84 -7.57
CA GLU A 497 21.18 17.99 -7.31
C GLU A 497 21.67 16.72 -6.59
N GLN A 498 22.96 16.42 -6.66
CA GLN A 498 23.55 15.27 -5.97
C GLN A 498 24.61 15.74 -4.99
N LEU A 499 24.45 15.39 -3.71
CA LEU A 499 25.42 15.65 -2.67
C LEU A 499 26.13 14.36 -2.29
N LYS A 500 27.42 14.44 -2.00
CA LYS A 500 28.10 13.34 -1.33
C LYS A 500 27.69 13.30 0.14
N PRO A 501 27.68 12.11 0.78
CA PRO A 501 27.30 12.00 2.20
C PRO A 501 28.11 12.89 3.15
N ASN A 502 29.39 13.16 2.84
CA ASN A 502 30.25 14.03 3.64
C ASN A 502 29.96 15.53 3.47
N GLU A 503 29.18 15.93 2.47
CA GLU A 503 28.81 17.32 2.19
C GLU A 503 27.52 17.75 2.93
N ILE A 504 26.83 16.81 3.60
CA ILE A 504 25.55 17.08 4.25
C ILE A 504 25.67 17.86 5.57
N ASN A 505 26.82 17.77 6.24
CA ASN A 505 27.07 18.40 7.54
C ASN A 505 27.72 19.79 7.45
N GLY A 506 27.93 20.33 6.25
CA GLY A 506 28.39 21.70 6.01
C GLY A 506 27.22 22.65 5.88
#